data_AF-A0A6N9UPR6-F1
#
_entry.id   AF-A0A6N9UPR6-F1
#
_cell.length_a   1.000
_cell.length_b   1.000
_cell.length_c   1.000
_cell.angle_alpha   90.00
_cell.angle_beta   90.00
_cell.angle_gamma   90.00
#
_symmetry.space_group_name_H-M   'P 1'
#
loop_
_entity.id
_entity.type
_entity.pdbx_description
1 polymer ?
#
loop_
_entity_poly.entity_id
_entity_poly.type
_entity_poly.pdbx_seq_one_letter_code
_entity_poly.pdbx_strand_id
1 'polypeptide(L)'
;MFHRIRRRAKEPSQAHRRFTEWHAQMRGQVPHAIGAPEPEPVAPAGVVEDFLPPELRLASHDQVEGEMMPWKQPLVLDGEMATCAECGAYRDWLILSTRGEIWLRCRAGHQQQETRIDTAWYNRHSGPADATHATFEDCLRHLGH
;
A
#
# COMPACT_ATOMS: atom_id res chain seq x y z
N MET A 1 -46.66 -15.42 -9.01
CA MET A 1 -46.23 -16.48 -8.08
C MET A 1 -44.70 -16.40 -7.99
N PHE A 2 -44.16 -15.80 -6.94
CA PHE A 2 -42.71 -15.53 -6.83
C PHE A 2 -42.00 -16.68 -6.09
N HIS A 3 -41.11 -17.40 -6.77
CA HIS A 3 -40.29 -18.44 -6.14
C HIS A 3 -39.18 -17.79 -5.31
N ARG A 4 -39.20 -18.01 -3.98
CA ARG A 4 -38.09 -17.66 -3.09
C ARG A 4 -36.90 -18.58 -3.40
N ILE A 5 -35.90 -18.05 -4.09
CA ILE A 5 -34.60 -18.70 -4.26
C ILE A 5 -33.92 -18.74 -2.88
N ARG A 6 -33.88 -19.92 -2.25
CA ARG A 6 -33.09 -20.13 -1.03
C ARG A 6 -31.61 -20.06 -1.40
N ARG A 7 -30.94 -18.94 -1.10
CA ARG A 7 -29.48 -18.85 -1.17
C ARG A 7 -28.91 -19.83 -0.15
N ARG A 8 -28.27 -20.89 -0.64
CA ARG A 8 -27.51 -21.83 0.20
C ARG A 8 -26.25 -21.08 0.64
N ALA A 9 -26.12 -20.80 1.94
CA ALA A 9 -24.90 -20.22 2.48
C ALA A 9 -23.76 -21.20 2.16
N LYS A 10 -22.78 -20.75 1.36
CA LYS A 10 -21.59 -21.55 1.05
C LYS A 10 -20.77 -21.63 2.32
N GLU A 11 -20.46 -22.85 2.77
CA GLU A 11 -19.64 -23.01 3.96
C GLU A 11 -18.28 -22.31 3.77
N PRO A 12 -17.77 -21.63 4.81
CA PRO A 12 -16.49 -20.96 4.74
C PRO A 12 -15.40 -21.99 4.42
N SER A 13 -14.51 -21.63 3.49
CA SER A 13 -13.40 -22.50 3.11
C SER A 13 -12.51 -22.80 4.32
N GLN A 14 -11.79 -23.93 4.26
CA GLN A 14 -10.88 -24.33 5.34
C GLN A 14 -9.84 -23.24 5.64
N ALA A 15 -9.39 -22.50 4.63
CA ALA A 15 -8.49 -21.36 4.80
C ALA A 15 -9.13 -20.21 5.61
N HIS A 16 -10.40 -19.90 5.35
CA HIS A 16 -11.14 -18.85 6.06
C HIS A 16 -11.40 -19.23 7.53
N ARG A 17 -11.62 -20.52 7.82
CA ARG A 17 -11.70 -21.05 9.19
C ARG A 17 -10.38 -20.91 9.92
N ARG A 18 -9.27 -21.36 9.32
CA ARG A 18 -7.92 -21.25 9.89
C ARG A 18 -7.54 -19.79 10.21
N PHE A 19 -7.86 -18.86 9.29
CA PHE A 19 -7.59 -17.44 9.51
C PHE A 19 -8.40 -16.87 10.67
N THR A 20 -9.69 -17.19 10.74
CA THR A 20 -10.57 -16.74 11.85
C THR A 20 -10.13 -17.32 13.20
N GLU A 21 -9.72 -18.59 13.23
CA GLU A 21 -9.20 -19.27 14.42
C GLU A 21 -7.88 -18.62 14.90
N TRP A 22 -6.94 -18.40 13.98
CA TRP A 22 -5.69 -17.69 14.27
C TRP A 22 -5.96 -16.28 14.81
N HIS A 23 -6.83 -15.52 14.15
CA HIS A 23 -7.17 -14.17 14.57
C HIS A 23 -7.88 -14.15 15.94
N ALA A 24 -8.72 -15.14 16.24
CA ALA A 24 -9.33 -15.30 17.56
C ALA A 24 -8.29 -15.61 18.64
N GLN A 25 -7.29 -16.45 18.35
CA GLN A 25 -6.18 -16.75 19.25
C GLN A 25 -5.32 -15.51 19.56
N MET A 26 -5.13 -14.63 18.58
CA MET A 26 -4.29 -13.43 18.71
C MET A 26 -5.00 -12.23 19.35
N ARG A 27 -6.35 -12.20 19.39
CA ARG A 27 -7.13 -11.05 19.93
C ARG A 27 -6.85 -10.69 21.40
N GLY A 28 -6.30 -11.62 22.20
CA GLY A 28 -5.95 -11.38 23.60
C GLY A 28 -4.46 -11.06 23.82
N GLN A 29 -3.64 -11.10 22.78
CA GLN A 29 -2.22 -10.77 22.88
C GLN A 29 -2.05 -9.25 22.77
N VAL A 30 -2.12 -8.58 23.92
CA VAL A 30 -1.56 -7.24 24.05
C VAL A 30 -0.04 -7.42 24.09
N PRO A 31 0.75 -6.72 23.26
CA PRO A 31 2.18 -6.63 23.49
C PRO A 31 2.37 -6.24 24.96
N HIS A 32 3.11 -7.05 25.72
CA HIS A 32 3.49 -6.64 27.07
C HIS A 32 4.23 -5.32 26.91
N ALA A 33 3.59 -4.23 27.33
CA ALA A 33 4.30 -2.99 27.55
C ALA A 33 5.39 -3.34 28.57
N ILE A 34 6.64 -3.35 28.13
CA ILE A 34 7.79 -3.42 29.02
C ILE A 34 7.57 -2.25 29.98
N GLY A 35 7.34 -2.56 31.26
CA GLY A 35 7.09 -1.54 32.27
C GLY A 35 8.19 -0.50 32.18
N ALA A 36 7.82 0.77 32.02
CA ALA A 36 8.79 1.86 32.05
C ALA A 36 9.54 1.77 33.40
N PRO A 37 10.87 1.58 33.41
CA PRO A 37 11.61 1.57 34.66
C PRO A 37 11.51 2.95 35.30
N GLU A 38 11.36 2.96 36.62
CA GLU A 38 11.40 4.15 37.47
C GLU A 38 12.72 4.92 37.20
N PRO A 39 12.69 6.25 37.03
CA PRO A 39 13.88 6.98 36.59
C PRO A 39 14.91 7.05 37.72
N GLU A 40 15.86 6.12 37.72
CA GLU A 40 17.11 6.29 38.44
C GLU A 40 17.95 7.41 37.79
N PRO A 41 18.69 8.22 38.57
CA PRO A 41 19.48 9.31 38.02
C PRO A 41 20.61 8.76 37.13
N VAL A 42 20.40 8.85 35.82
CA VAL A 42 21.29 8.35 34.79
C VAL A 42 22.52 9.28 34.67
N ALA A 43 23.71 8.77 35.02
CA ALA A 43 24.97 9.33 34.51
C ALA A 43 24.91 9.37 32.97
N PRO A 44 25.61 10.27 32.26
CA PRO A 44 25.42 10.44 30.81
C PRO A 44 25.81 9.16 30.06
N ALA A 45 24.81 8.29 29.86
CA ALA A 45 24.88 7.15 28.99
C ALA A 45 24.98 7.73 27.58
N GLY A 46 26.08 7.40 26.88
CA GLY A 46 26.19 7.69 25.45
C GLY A 46 24.91 7.21 24.79
N VAL A 47 24.27 8.09 24.03
CA VAL A 47 22.97 7.83 23.40
C VAL A 47 23.14 6.57 22.54
N VAL A 48 22.66 5.44 23.04
CA VAL A 48 22.53 4.24 22.25
C VAL A 48 21.26 4.48 21.46
N GLU A 49 21.42 4.92 20.21
CA GLU A 49 20.30 5.10 19.30
C GLU A 49 19.61 3.74 19.16
N ASP A 50 18.49 3.54 19.87
CA ASP A 50 17.67 2.31 19.85
C ASP A 50 16.89 2.16 18.52
N PHE A 51 17.47 2.72 17.46
CA PHE A 51 16.91 2.82 16.14
C PHE A 51 17.60 1.80 15.24
N LEU A 52 16.81 1.12 14.40
CA LEU A 52 17.31 0.11 13.46
C LEU A 52 18.49 0.69 12.66
N PRO A 53 19.58 -0.06 12.39
CA PRO A 53 20.69 0.43 11.58
C PRO A 53 20.22 1.01 10.24
N PRO A 54 20.81 2.11 9.73
CA PRO A 54 20.35 2.80 8.51
C PRO A 54 20.17 1.88 7.31
N GLU A 55 21.02 0.86 7.18
CA GLU A 55 21.04 -0.10 6.07
C GLU A 55 19.83 -1.04 6.08
N LEU A 56 19.17 -1.16 7.24
CA LEU A 56 17.98 -1.98 7.44
C LEU A 56 16.70 -1.13 7.50
N ARG A 57 16.81 0.20 7.50
CA ARG A 57 15.64 1.07 7.46
C ARG A 57 15.03 1.03 6.06
N LEU A 58 13.71 0.91 6.01
CA LEU A 58 12.98 1.21 4.78
C LEU A 58 13.24 2.67 4.41
N ALA A 59 13.54 2.93 3.14
CA ALA A 59 13.70 4.29 2.64
C ALA A 59 12.43 5.08 2.97
N SER A 60 12.57 6.25 3.59
CA SER A 60 11.41 7.12 3.79
C SER A 60 10.93 7.64 2.44
N HIS A 61 9.66 8.05 2.37
CA HIS A 61 9.07 8.65 1.17
C HIS A 61 9.87 9.86 0.66
N ASP A 62 10.56 10.59 1.54
CA ASP A 62 11.42 11.73 1.20
C ASP A 62 12.77 11.32 0.56
N GLN A 63 13.16 10.05 0.67
CA GLN A 63 14.41 9.51 0.14
C GLN A 63 14.25 8.93 -1.27
N VAL A 64 13.03 8.88 -1.80
CA VAL A 64 12.71 8.42 -3.15
C VAL A 64 12.15 9.57 -3.98
N GLU A 65 12.57 9.69 -5.25
CA GLU A 65 12.01 10.71 -6.15
C GLU A 65 10.51 10.49 -6.45
N GLY A 66 10.08 9.24 -6.33
CA GLY A 66 8.68 8.85 -6.37
C GLY A 66 8.50 7.34 -6.20
N GLU A 67 7.29 6.95 -5.86
CA GLU A 67 6.86 5.56 -5.74
C GLU A 67 5.93 5.22 -6.90
N MET A 68 5.96 3.96 -7.35
CA MET A 68 5.11 3.49 -8.45
C MET A 68 4.40 2.21 -8.06
N MET A 69 3.10 2.16 -8.35
CA MET A 69 2.26 1.00 -8.09
C MET A 69 1.45 0.63 -9.34
N PRO A 70 1.59 -0.60 -9.87
CA PRO A 70 0.75 -1.07 -10.96
C PRO A 70 -0.68 -1.35 -10.49
N TRP A 71 -1.66 -0.90 -11.26
CA TRP A 71 -3.09 -1.03 -10.99
C TRP A 71 -3.83 -1.65 -12.18
N LYS A 72 -3.95 -2.98 -12.18
CA LYS A 72 -4.48 -3.78 -13.31
C LYS A 72 -6.00 -3.79 -13.42
N GLN A 73 -6.69 -3.42 -12.35
CA GLN A 73 -8.15 -3.33 -12.30
C GLN A 73 -8.63 -1.93 -12.74
N PRO A 74 -9.91 -1.75 -13.08
CA PRO A 74 -10.44 -0.41 -13.29
C PRO A 74 -10.24 0.45 -12.05
N LEU A 75 -9.71 1.66 -12.22
CA LEU A 75 -9.62 2.64 -11.14
C LEU A 75 -10.95 3.39 -11.07
N VAL A 76 -11.66 3.23 -9.96
CA VAL A 76 -12.96 3.90 -9.73
C VAL A 76 -12.78 4.92 -8.62
N LEU A 77 -13.00 6.19 -8.93
CA LEU A 77 -12.83 7.34 -8.06
C LEU A 77 -14.17 8.07 -7.96
N ASP A 78 -14.69 8.25 -6.75
CA ASP A 78 -15.98 8.89 -6.49
C ASP A 78 -17.16 8.30 -7.29
N GLY A 79 -17.08 7.01 -7.64
CA GLY A 79 -18.08 6.31 -8.45
C GLY A 79 -17.88 6.42 -9.96
N GLU A 80 -16.88 7.18 -10.41
CA GLU A 80 -16.52 7.33 -11.81
C GLU A 80 -15.27 6.51 -12.16
N MET A 81 -15.26 5.94 -13.36
CA MET A 81 -14.10 5.20 -13.84
C MET A 81 -13.07 6.18 -14.40
N ALA A 82 -11.85 6.14 -13.87
CA ALA A 82 -10.75 6.91 -14.42
C ALA A 82 -10.37 6.37 -15.81
N THR A 83 -10.38 7.26 -16.80
CA THR A 83 -9.99 6.98 -18.17
C THR A 83 -8.86 7.92 -18.60
N CYS A 84 -8.02 7.43 -19.52
CA CYS A 84 -6.97 8.23 -20.12
C CYS A 84 -7.61 9.30 -21.00
N ALA A 85 -7.29 10.56 -20.72
CA ALA A 85 -7.80 11.71 -21.47
C ALA A 85 -7.40 11.64 -22.96
N GLU A 86 -6.28 10.98 -23.29
CA GLU A 86 -5.74 10.89 -24.65
C GLU A 86 -6.21 9.64 -25.41
N CYS A 87 -6.09 8.45 -24.82
CA CYS A 87 -6.40 7.19 -25.52
C CYS A 87 -7.66 6.47 -25.03
N GLY A 88 -8.34 6.98 -23.99
CA GLY A 88 -9.56 6.38 -23.44
C GLY A 88 -9.33 5.07 -22.68
N ALA A 89 -8.09 4.62 -22.48
CA ALA A 89 -7.78 3.44 -21.67
C ALA A 89 -8.29 3.62 -20.23
N TYR A 90 -8.93 2.59 -19.67
CA TYR A 90 -9.60 2.66 -18.37
C TYR A 90 -9.06 1.66 -17.33
N ARG A 91 -8.01 0.91 -17.70
CA ARG A 91 -7.38 -0.16 -16.91
C ARG A 91 -5.87 -0.15 -17.14
N ASP A 92 -5.17 -0.98 -16.37
CA ASP A 92 -3.73 -1.17 -16.46
C ASP A 92 -2.98 0.17 -16.28
N TRP A 93 -3.41 0.88 -15.24
CA TRP A 93 -2.81 2.13 -14.82
C TRP A 93 -1.53 1.86 -14.05
N LEU A 94 -0.54 2.72 -14.24
CA LEU A 94 0.55 2.89 -13.30
C LEU A 94 0.26 4.13 -12.48
N ILE A 95 0.11 3.97 -11.16
CA ILE A 95 -0.11 5.09 -10.24
C ILE A 95 1.25 5.51 -9.71
N LEU A 96 1.60 6.78 -9.87
CA LEU A 96 2.86 7.36 -9.42
C LEU A 96 2.57 8.36 -8.31
N SER A 97 3.27 8.22 -7.18
CA SER A 97 3.31 9.23 -6.12
C SER A 97 4.64 9.95 -6.19
N THR A 98 4.63 11.25 -6.47
CA THR A 98 5.84 12.08 -6.47
C THR A 98 5.58 13.41 -5.82
N ARG A 99 6.41 13.79 -4.83
CA ARG A 99 6.34 15.07 -4.11
C ARG A 99 4.94 15.45 -3.62
N GLY A 100 4.16 14.45 -3.19
CA GLY A 100 2.79 14.65 -2.69
C GLY A 100 1.69 14.65 -3.75
N GLU A 101 2.04 14.63 -5.03
CA GLU A 101 1.10 14.56 -6.15
C GLU A 101 0.92 13.13 -6.66
N ILE A 102 -0.29 12.83 -7.13
CA ILE A 102 -0.61 11.56 -7.76
C ILE A 102 -0.78 11.73 -9.27
N TRP A 103 -0.08 10.88 -10.01
CA TRP A 103 -0.14 10.82 -11.46
C TRP A 103 -0.56 9.43 -11.92
N LEU A 104 -1.36 9.37 -12.97
CA LEU A 104 -1.79 8.14 -13.62
C LEU A 104 -1.13 8.04 -14.99
N ARG A 105 -0.40 6.95 -15.23
CA ARG A 105 0.18 6.65 -16.54
C ARG A 105 -0.50 5.44 -17.16
N CYS A 106 -1.03 5.58 -18.37
CA CYS A 106 -1.63 4.46 -19.07
C CYS A 106 -0.55 3.60 -19.76
N ARG A 107 -0.91 2.42 -20.27
CA ARG A 107 0.01 1.54 -21.00
C ARG A 107 0.55 2.13 -22.31
N ALA A 108 -0.16 3.09 -22.91
CA ALA A 108 0.32 3.81 -24.10
C ALA A 108 1.36 4.89 -23.76
N GLY A 109 1.60 5.17 -22.48
CA GLY A 109 2.61 6.13 -22.02
C GLY A 109 2.08 7.52 -21.67
N HIS A 110 0.81 7.82 -21.94
CA HIS A 110 0.19 9.09 -21.55
C HIS A 110 0.10 9.22 -20.03
N GLN A 111 0.39 10.42 -19.53
CA GLN A 111 0.35 10.76 -18.12
C GLN A 111 -0.69 11.83 -17.86
N GLN A 112 -1.46 11.67 -16.78
CA GLN A 112 -2.41 12.68 -16.32
C GLN A 112 -2.33 12.81 -14.81
N GLN A 113 -2.40 14.04 -14.31
CA GLN A 113 -2.48 14.29 -12.88
C GLN A 113 -3.88 13.92 -12.38
N GLU A 114 -3.95 13.20 -11.26
CA GLU A 114 -5.22 12.83 -10.64
C GLU A 114 -5.34 13.53 -9.29
N THR A 115 -6.32 14.44 -9.18
CA THR A 115 -6.54 15.28 -8.00
C THR A 115 -7.58 14.72 -7.04
N ARG A 116 -8.33 13.69 -7.44
CA ARG A 116 -9.33 13.03 -6.59
C ARG A 116 -8.71 12.10 -5.54
N ILE A 117 -7.45 11.72 -5.71
CA ILE A 117 -6.71 10.89 -4.75
C ILE A 117 -5.43 11.59 -4.30
N ASP A 118 -5.09 11.42 -3.04
CA ASP A 118 -3.91 11.99 -2.42
C ASP A 118 -2.88 10.91 -2.06
N THR A 119 -1.74 11.34 -1.53
CA THR A 119 -0.69 10.43 -1.07
C THR A 119 -1.18 9.52 0.06
N ALA A 120 -2.14 9.97 0.89
CA ALA A 120 -2.72 9.12 1.92
C ALA A 120 -3.54 7.97 1.32
N TRP A 121 -4.28 8.21 0.23
CA TRP A 121 -4.95 7.18 -0.55
C TRP A 121 -3.93 6.20 -1.14
N TYR A 122 -2.85 6.72 -1.77
CA TYR A 122 -1.80 5.89 -2.34
C TYR A 122 -1.22 4.93 -1.29
N ASN A 123 -0.79 5.47 -0.14
CA ASN A 123 -0.18 4.70 0.95
C ASN A 123 -1.10 3.62 1.52
N ARG A 124 -2.42 3.83 1.51
CA ARG A 124 -3.40 2.83 1.96
C ARG A 124 -3.58 1.68 0.98
N HIS A 125 -3.33 1.90 -0.31
CA HIS A 125 -3.56 0.93 -1.37
C HIS A 125 -2.27 0.30 -1.91
N SER A 126 -1.13 0.96 -1.71
CA SER A 126 0.19 0.42 -1.99
C SER A 126 0.50 -0.74 -1.05
N GLY A 127 0.91 -1.86 -1.63
CA GLY A 127 1.54 -2.94 -0.88
C GLY A 127 3.00 -2.60 -0.54
N PRO A 128 3.70 -3.51 0.16
CA PRO A 128 5.15 -3.42 0.31
C PRO A 128 5.82 -3.28 -1.06
N ALA A 129 6.82 -2.40 -1.15
CA ALA A 129 7.64 -2.30 -2.35
C ALA A 129 8.31 -3.66 -2.63
N ASP A 130 8.17 -4.16 -3.86
CA ASP A 130 8.75 -5.42 -4.33
C ASP A 130 10.16 -5.24 -4.90
N ALA A 131 10.49 -4.04 -5.36
CA ALA A 131 11.81 -3.66 -5.85
C ALA A 131 12.08 -2.15 -5.68
N THR A 132 13.37 -1.81 -5.59
CA THR A 132 13.86 -0.43 -5.71
C THR A 132 14.72 -0.33 -6.96
N HIS A 133 14.46 0.68 -7.79
CA HIS A 133 15.17 0.91 -9.04
C HIS A 133 15.98 2.21 -8.99
N ALA A 134 17.13 2.22 -9.67
CA ALA A 134 18.02 3.38 -9.71
C ALA A 134 17.49 4.53 -10.58
N THR A 135 16.64 4.22 -11.57
CA THR A 135 16.07 5.20 -12.50
C THR A 135 14.58 4.96 -12.71
N PHE A 136 13.89 6.01 -13.14
CA PHE A 136 12.48 5.98 -13.50
C PHE A 136 12.21 4.99 -14.65
N GLU A 137 13.05 5.02 -15.69
CA GLU A 137 12.96 4.16 -16.86
C GLU A 137 13.17 2.69 -16.53
N ASP A 138 14.07 2.37 -15.59
CA ASP A 138 14.28 1.01 -15.13
C ASP A 138 13.05 0.45 -14.41
N CYS A 139 12.40 1.29 -13.60
CA CYS A 139 11.14 0.93 -12.94
C CYS A 139 10.02 0.68 -13.96
N LEU A 140 9.85 1.57 -14.95
CA LEU A 140 8.86 1.37 -16.02
C LEU A 140 9.06 0.04 -16.75
N ARG A 141 10.30 -0.25 -17.13
CA ARG A 141 10.64 -1.49 -17.83
C ARG A 141 10.38 -2.73 -16.98
N HIS A 142 10.65 -2.67 -15.67
CA HIS A 142 10.33 -3.75 -14.73
C HIS A 142 8.81 -3.99 -14.65
N LEU A 143 8.02 -2.91 -14.64
CA LEU A 143 6.56 -2.95 -14.53
C LEU A 143 5.85 -3.18 -15.88
N GLY A 144 6.58 -3.21 -16.99
CA GLY A 144 6.05 -3.47 -18.33
C GLY A 144 5.38 -2.26 -19.00
N HIS A 145 5.90 -1.06 -18.72
CA HIS A 145 5.35 0.25 -19.09
C HIS A 145 6.31 1.09 -19.93
#